data_AF-A0A9W9AWZ6-F1
#
_entry.id   AF-A0A9W9AWZ6-F1
#
_cell.length_a   1.000
_cell.length_b   1.000
_cell.length_c   1.000
_cell.angle_alpha   90.00
_cell.angle_beta   90.00
_cell.angle_gamma   90.00
#
_symmetry.space_group_name_H-M   'P 1'
#
loop_
_entity.id
_entity.type
_entity.pdbx_description
1 polymer ?
#
loop_
_entity_poly.entity_id
_entity_poly.type
_entity_poly.pdbx_seq_one_letter_code
_entity_poly.pdbx_strand_id
1 'polypeptide(L)'
;MHASLIRRQLGGLVPPKIATPKSVSGGSGDGLGPLVNFYSKLPKGAATARISGIKGRFFNGANASGIPLLALIGGLFGIGYTIDYHMHLKHHKNHAH
;
A
#
# COMPACT_ATOMS: atom_id res chain seq x y z
N MET A 1 -13.47 -62.20 -1.61
CA MET A 1 -14.54 -61.24 -1.98
C MET A 1 -14.69 -60.06 -1.00
N HIS A 2 -13.68 -59.73 -0.18
CA HIS A 2 -13.82 -58.75 0.91
C HIS A 2 -13.39 -57.30 0.57
N ALA A 3 -12.52 -57.11 -0.43
CA ALA A 3 -11.99 -55.79 -0.79
C ALA A 3 -13.04 -54.83 -1.36
N SER A 4 -14.12 -55.35 -1.97
CA SER A 4 -15.20 -54.54 -2.56
C SER A 4 -16.14 -53.95 -1.52
N LEU A 5 -16.36 -54.65 -0.40
CA LEU A 5 -17.23 -54.18 0.69
C LEU A 5 -16.59 -53.01 1.45
N ILE A 6 -15.29 -53.12 1.76
CA ILE A 6 -14.51 -52.04 2.38
C ILE A 6 -14.48 -50.81 1.45
N ARG A 7 -14.25 -51.01 0.15
CA ARG A 7 -14.27 -49.92 -0.83
C ARG A 7 -15.64 -49.23 -0.92
N ARG A 8 -16.75 -49.96 -0.82
CA ARG A 8 -18.11 -49.40 -0.81
C ARG A 8 -18.39 -48.62 0.47
N GLN A 9 -17.93 -49.11 1.62
CA GLN A 9 -18.05 -48.43 2.92
C GLN A 9 -17.25 -47.11 2.95
N LEU A 10 -16.12 -47.05 2.23
CA LEU A 10 -15.29 -45.85 2.11
C LEU A 10 -15.71 -44.91 0.96
N GLY A 11 -16.70 -45.28 0.14
CA GLY A 11 -17.11 -44.50 -1.03
C GLY A 11 -17.81 -43.17 -0.73
N GLY A 12 -18.28 -42.97 0.51
CA GLY A 12 -18.89 -41.73 0.97
C GLY A 12 -17.94 -40.80 1.76
N LEU A 13 -16.68 -41.21 1.99
CA LEU A 13 -15.68 -40.40 2.72
C LEU A 13 -15.20 -39.19 1.92
N VAL A 14 -15.19 -39.31 0.59
CA VAL A 14 -14.83 -38.22 -0.30
C VAL A 14 -16.12 -37.63 -0.86
N PRO A 15 -16.47 -36.38 -0.54
CA PRO A 15 -17.66 -35.76 -1.07
C PRO A 15 -17.60 -35.71 -2.61
N PRO A 16 -18.73 -35.92 -3.31
CA PRO A 16 -18.77 -35.89 -4.76
C PRO A 16 -18.33 -34.51 -5.28
N LYS A 17 -17.79 -34.46 -6.50
CA LYS A 17 -17.44 -33.20 -7.17
C LYS A 17 -18.70 -32.35 -7.36
N ILE A 18 -18.94 -31.43 -6.44
CA ILE A 18 -19.93 -30.36 -6.56
C ILE A 18 -19.23 -29.15 -7.16
N ALA A 19 -19.81 -28.57 -8.22
CA ALA A 19 -19.24 -27.40 -8.89
C ALA A 19 -19.04 -26.20 -7.94
N THR A 20 -19.83 -26.14 -6.85
CA THR A 20 -19.76 -25.08 -5.86
C THR A 20 -20.04 -25.62 -4.45
N PRO A 21 -19.01 -26.04 -3.69
CA PRO A 21 -19.18 -26.55 -2.32
C PRO A 21 -19.90 -25.59 -1.38
N LYS A 22 -19.72 -24.29 -1.61
CA LYS A 22 -20.32 -23.20 -0.84
C LYS A 22 -21.85 -23.11 -0.97
N SER A 23 -22.45 -23.66 -2.03
CA SER A 23 -23.90 -23.64 -2.22
C SER A 23 -24.63 -24.76 -1.47
N VAL A 24 -23.91 -25.81 -1.07
CA VAL A 24 -24.47 -26.99 -0.40
C VAL A 24 -24.44 -26.84 1.12
N SER A 25 -23.43 -26.16 1.67
CA SER A 25 -23.46 -25.69 3.06
C SER A 25 -24.34 -24.44 3.11
N GLY A 26 -25.65 -24.63 3.32
CA GLY A 26 -26.67 -23.58 3.38
C GLY A 26 -26.47 -22.59 4.54
N GLY A 27 -25.37 -21.84 4.54
CA GLY A 27 -25.36 -20.51 5.12
C GLY A 27 -26.26 -19.67 4.23
N SER A 28 -27.34 -19.15 4.82
CA SER A 28 -28.33 -18.24 4.24
C SER A 28 -27.73 -17.52 3.04
N GLY A 29 -28.22 -17.86 1.84
CA GLY A 29 -27.65 -17.48 0.55
C GLY A 29 -27.11 -16.06 0.63
N ASP A 30 -25.83 -15.90 0.27
CA ASP A 30 -25.03 -14.67 0.35
C ASP A 30 -25.99 -13.48 0.29
N GLY A 31 -26.25 -12.86 1.45
CA GLY A 31 -27.41 -11.97 1.65
C GLY A 31 -27.38 -10.79 0.67
N LEU A 32 -28.06 -9.69 0.95
CA LEU A 32 -27.94 -8.51 0.06
C LEU A 32 -26.49 -7.94 -0.04
N GLY A 33 -25.49 -8.53 0.64
CA GLY A 33 -24.06 -8.19 0.61
C GLY A 33 -23.45 -8.04 -0.79
N PRO A 34 -23.54 -9.01 -1.73
CA PRO A 34 -23.03 -8.83 -3.09
C PRO A 34 -23.74 -7.71 -3.84
N LEU A 35 -25.03 -7.51 -3.60
CA LEU A 35 -25.82 -6.42 -4.20
C LEU A 35 -25.39 -5.04 -3.64
N VAL A 36 -25.25 -4.91 -2.32
CA VAL A 36 -24.74 -3.71 -1.66
C VAL A 36 -23.31 -3.41 -2.11
N ASN A 37 -22.47 -4.44 -2.24
CA ASN A 37 -21.09 -4.29 -2.72
C ASN A 37 -21.05 -3.81 -4.18
N PHE A 38 -21.91 -4.36 -5.04
CA PHE A 38 -22.08 -3.91 -6.43
C PHE A 38 -22.47 -2.43 -6.49
N TYR A 39 -23.52 -2.02 -5.78
CA TYR A 39 -23.96 -0.62 -5.77
C TYR A 39 -22.97 0.32 -5.08
N SER A 40 -22.24 -0.16 -4.07
CA SER A 40 -21.22 0.63 -3.38
C SER A 40 -20.03 0.94 -4.29
N LYS A 41 -19.69 0.02 -5.19
CA LYS A 41 -18.53 0.07 -6.10
C LYS A 41 -18.83 0.60 -7.50
N LEU A 42 -20.08 0.99 -7.79
CA LEU A 42 -20.40 1.70 -9.03
C LEU A 42 -19.40 2.86 -9.22
N PRO A 43 -18.85 3.07 -10.44
CA PRO A 43 -17.85 4.10 -10.67
C PRO A 43 -18.42 5.49 -10.34
N LYS A 44 -18.05 6.05 -9.19
CA LYS A 44 -18.51 7.38 -8.71
C LYS A 44 -17.64 8.54 -9.22
N GLY A 45 -16.83 8.29 -10.25
CA GLY A 45 -15.71 9.16 -10.61
C GLY A 45 -14.55 9.01 -9.61
N ALA A 46 -13.35 9.43 -10.02
CA ALA A 46 -12.21 9.45 -9.12
C ALA A 46 -12.46 10.49 -8.02
N ALA A 47 -12.37 10.08 -6.76
CA ALA A 47 -12.45 11.02 -5.64
C ALA A 47 -11.25 11.99 -5.74
N THR A 48 -11.52 13.29 -5.85
CA THR A 48 -10.47 14.31 -5.83
C THR A 48 -9.81 14.30 -4.46
N ALA A 49 -8.60 13.73 -4.38
CA ALA A 49 -7.82 13.74 -3.15
C ALA A 49 -7.55 15.21 -2.77
N ARG A 50 -7.99 15.62 -1.59
CA ARG A 50 -7.77 16.98 -1.11
C ARG A 50 -6.28 17.17 -0.87
N ILE A 51 -5.62 17.92 -1.76
CA ILE A 51 -4.21 18.25 -1.63
C ILE A 51 -4.06 19.23 -0.47
N SER A 52 -3.54 18.77 0.67
CA SER A 52 -3.26 19.61 1.83
C SER A 52 -1.85 19.36 2.36
N GLY A 53 -1.21 20.43 2.82
CA GLY A 53 0.12 20.43 3.41
C GLY A 53 1.26 20.12 2.44
N ILE A 54 2.47 20.04 2.99
CA ILE A 54 3.71 19.76 2.26
C ILE A 54 3.66 18.36 1.61
N LYS A 55 3.09 17.37 2.34
CA LYS A 55 2.89 16.01 1.82
C LYS A 55 2.03 15.99 0.57
N GLY A 56 0.85 16.64 0.60
CA GLY A 56 -0.02 16.70 -0.56
C GLY A 56 0.63 17.39 -1.77
N ARG A 57 1.40 18.46 -1.53
CA ARG A 57 2.03 19.27 -2.58
C ARG A 57 3.20 18.63 -3.28
N PHE A 58 3.99 17.81 -2.59
CA PHE A 58 5.24 17.30 -3.16
C PHE A 58 5.39 15.78 -3.16
N PHE A 59 4.53 15.05 -2.44
CA PHE A 59 4.70 13.60 -2.23
C PHE A 59 3.51 12.75 -2.67
N ASN A 60 2.37 13.36 -3.04
CA ASN A 60 1.15 12.62 -3.38
C ASN A 60 0.72 12.84 -4.84
N GLY A 61 0.26 11.75 -5.47
CA GLY A 61 -0.41 11.76 -6.77
C GLY A 61 0.44 12.37 -7.88
N ALA A 62 -0.20 13.15 -8.76
CA ALA A 62 0.46 13.82 -9.89
C ALA A 62 1.51 14.86 -9.46
N ASN A 63 1.54 15.26 -8.18
CA ASN A 63 2.50 16.25 -7.66
C ASN A 63 3.70 15.59 -6.96
N ALA A 64 3.80 14.26 -6.98
CA ALA A 64 4.96 13.55 -6.46
C ALA A 64 6.21 13.99 -7.24
N SER A 65 7.13 14.67 -6.56
CA SER A 65 8.30 15.28 -7.19
C SER A 65 9.55 15.12 -6.32
N GLY A 66 10.73 15.14 -6.97
CA GLY A 66 12.02 15.12 -6.29
C GLY A 66 12.44 16.46 -5.66
N ILE A 67 11.61 17.50 -5.76
CA ILE A 67 11.90 18.85 -5.27
C ILE A 67 12.25 18.88 -3.77
N PRO A 68 11.54 18.16 -2.87
CA PRO A 68 11.89 18.13 -1.45
C PRO A 68 13.27 17.55 -1.18
N LEU A 69 13.72 16.59 -2.00
CA LEU A 69 15.06 16.00 -1.87
C LEU A 69 16.14 17.02 -2.25
N LEU A 70 15.94 17.74 -3.36
CA LEU A 70 16.86 18.81 -3.76
C LEU A 70 16.89 19.95 -2.73
N ALA A 71 15.74 20.32 -2.17
CA ALA A 71 15.65 21.32 -1.11
C ALA A 71 16.40 20.86 0.16
N LEU A 72 16.29 19.59 0.53
CA LEU A 72 17.04 19.01 1.65
C LEU A 72 18.54 19.08 1.41
N ILE A 73 18.99 18.64 0.23
CA ILE A 73 20.41 18.69 -0.16
C ILE A 73 20.93 20.13 -0.10
N GLY A 74 20.23 21.07 -0.74
CA GLY A 74 20.61 22.49 -0.71
C GLY A 74 20.64 23.08 0.70
N GLY A 75 19.68 22.70 1.55
CA GLY A 75 19.66 23.12 2.96
C GLY A 75 20.86 22.61 3.75
N LEU A 76 21.23 21.33 3.56
CA LEU A 76 22.41 20.75 4.21
C LEU A 76 23.71 21.43 3.77
N PHE A 77 23.87 21.69 2.46
CA PHE A 77 25.04 22.41 1.95
C PHE A 77 25.11 23.85 2.48
N GLY A 78 23.98 24.56 2.51
CA GLY A 78 23.93 25.93 3.03
C GLY A 78 24.29 26.00 4.51
N ILE A 79 23.74 25.11 5.34
CA ILE A 79 24.06 25.02 6.77
C ILE A 79 25.54 24.64 6.95
N GLY A 80 26.00 23.60 6.25
CA GLY A 80 27.39 23.15 6.32
C GLY A 80 28.39 24.24 5.95
N TYR A 81 28.16 24.95 4.85
CA TYR A 81 28.99 26.07 4.44
C TYR A 81 28.99 27.20 5.47
N THR A 82 27.84 27.49 6.08
CA THR A 82 27.75 28.54 7.10
C THR A 82 28.57 28.20 8.35
N ILE A 83 28.55 26.93 8.76
CA ILE A 83 29.36 26.40 9.87
C ILE A 83 30.84 26.47 9.52
N ASP A 84 31.23 25.95 8.35
CA ASP A 84 32.62 25.93 7.88
C ASP A 84 33.17 27.35 7.74
N TYR A 85 32.36 28.28 7.24
CA TYR A 85 32.72 29.68 7.15
C TYR A 85 33.00 30.31 8.52
N HIS A 86 32.14 30.05 9.51
CA HIS A 86 32.32 30.59 10.86
C HIS A 86 33.49 29.95 11.61
N MET A 87 33.67 28.64 11.50
CA MET A 87 34.67 27.90 12.28
C MET A 87 36.05 27.91 11.63
N HIS A 88 36.10 27.93 10.30
CA HIS A 88 37.33 27.75 9.53
C HIS A 88 37.61 28.97 8.65
N LEU A 89 36.85 29.16 7.55
CA LEU A 89 37.26 30.10 6.49
C LEU A 89 37.43 31.55 6.96
N LYS A 90 36.65 32.02 7.94
CA LYS A 90 36.77 33.40 8.43
C LYS A 90 38.06 33.66 9.22
N HIS A 91 38.63 32.63 9.86
CA HIS A 91 39.83 32.77 10.70
C HIS A 91 41.13 32.50 9.93
N HIS A 92 41.04 31.95 8.72
CA HIS A 92 42.17 31.62 7.85
C HIS A 92 43.03 32.80 7.40
N LYS A 93 42.54 34.05 7.51
CA LYS A 93 43.31 35.25 7.11
C LYS A 93 44.09 35.91 8.26
N ASN A 94 43.79 35.58 9.51
CA ASN A 94 44.35 36.27 10.68
C ASN A 94 45.51 35.53 11.37
N HIS A 95 45.92 34.38 10.83
CA HIS A 95 47.08 33.63 11.30
C HIS A 95 47.92 33.19 10.09
N ALA A 96 49.18 33.60 10.04
CA ALA A 96 50.15 32.96 9.16
C ALA A 96 50.38 31.52 9.64
N HIS A 97 50.47 30.60 8.69
CA HIS A 97 50.98 29.25 8.96
C HIS A 97 52.39 29.29 9.54
#